data_AF-A0A200Q1U7-F1
#
_entry.id   AF-A0A200Q1U7-F1
#
_cell.length_a   1.000
_cell.length_b   1.000
_cell.length_c   1.000
_cell.angle_alpha   90.00
_cell.angle_beta   90.00
_cell.angle_gamma   90.00
#
_symmetry.space_group_name_H-M   'P 1'
#
loop_
_entity.id
_entity.type
_entity.pdbx_description
1 polymer ?
#
loop_
_entity_poly.entity_id
_entity_poly.type
_entity_poly.pdbx_seq_one_letter_code
_entity_poly.pdbx_strand_id
1 'polypeptide(L)'
;MATATSGVLLSGHSTLRFGKVESSSSGSVKVKVSSELGFLTSQFRGINLSIDQFGFRKSATPISSAPLRPIARRVCPFTGKKANKANKVSFSNHKTKKLQFVNLQYKKVWWEAGNRYVKLRLSTKALKTIEKNGLDAVAKKAGIDLRKE
;
A
#
# COMPACT_ATOMS: atom_id res chain seq x y z
N MET A 1 -69.34 -10.34 15.77
CA MET A 1 -69.48 -10.15 14.32
C MET A 1 -68.09 -9.99 13.72
N ALA A 2 -67.76 -10.87 12.79
CA ALA A 2 -66.49 -10.90 12.06
C ALA A 2 -66.48 -9.85 10.94
N THR A 3 -65.31 -9.32 10.61
CA THR A 3 -64.79 -9.29 9.23
C THR A 3 -63.27 -9.14 9.24
N ALA A 4 -62.62 -10.01 8.49
CA ALA A 4 -61.20 -10.02 8.19
C ALA A 4 -60.89 -9.07 7.03
N THR A 5 -59.74 -8.39 7.07
CA THR A 5 -59.09 -7.86 5.88
C THR A 5 -57.62 -8.25 5.89
N SER A 6 -57.32 -9.22 5.02
CA SER A 6 -55.99 -9.68 4.64
C SER A 6 -55.24 -8.57 3.90
N GLY A 7 -54.01 -8.28 4.32
CA GLY A 7 -53.10 -7.39 3.60
C GLY A 7 -51.70 -7.99 3.60
N VAL A 8 -51.41 -8.81 2.59
CA VAL A 8 -50.11 -9.42 2.34
C VAL A 8 -49.25 -8.41 1.58
N LEU A 9 -48.20 -7.88 2.21
CA LEU A 9 -47.13 -7.15 1.52
C LEU A 9 -45.81 -7.89 1.75
N LEU A 10 -45.46 -8.74 0.77
CA LEU A 10 -44.09 -9.23 0.62
C LEU A 10 -43.25 -8.10 0.01
N SER A 11 -42.40 -7.47 0.81
CA SER A 11 -41.24 -6.73 0.30
C SER A 11 -39.99 -7.58 0.54
N GLY A 12 -39.42 -8.08 -0.55
CA GLY A 12 -38.26 -8.97 -0.55
C GLY A 12 -37.02 -8.28 0.00
N HIS A 13 -36.42 -8.88 1.03
CA HIS A 13 -35.08 -8.55 1.49
C HIS A 13 -34.06 -9.28 0.61
N SER A 14 -33.36 -8.55 -0.27
CA SER A 14 -32.20 -9.06 -1.00
C SER A 14 -31.01 -9.20 -0.06
N THR A 15 -30.80 -10.40 0.47
CA THR A 15 -29.57 -10.74 1.20
C THR A 15 -28.39 -10.81 0.22
N LEU A 16 -27.58 -9.75 0.16
CA LEU A 16 -26.27 -9.79 -0.49
C LEU A 16 -25.34 -10.72 0.29
N ARG A 17 -25.11 -11.92 -0.24
CA ARG A 17 -24.12 -12.88 0.25
C ARG A 17 -22.74 -12.46 -0.27
N PHE A 18 -21.89 -11.92 0.60
CA PHE A 18 -20.47 -11.78 0.32
C PHE A 18 -19.79 -13.14 0.40
N GLY A 19 -19.43 -13.70 -0.76
CA GLY A 19 -18.59 -14.89 -0.86
C GLY A 19 -17.19 -14.59 -0.34
N LYS A 20 -16.72 -15.44 0.59
CA LYS A 20 -15.35 -15.47 1.09
C LYS A 20 -14.44 -15.98 -0.03
N VAL A 21 -13.45 -15.19 -0.44
CA VAL A 21 -12.34 -15.67 -1.28
C VAL A 21 -11.42 -16.47 -0.36
N GLU A 22 -11.47 -17.79 -0.48
CA GLU A 22 -10.49 -18.68 0.13
C GLU A 22 -9.30 -18.86 -0.81
N SER A 23 -8.13 -18.54 -0.28
CA SER A 23 -6.83 -18.76 -0.88
C SER A 23 -6.53 -20.26 -0.94
N SER A 24 -6.65 -20.88 -2.11
CA SER A 24 -6.13 -22.23 -2.34
C SER A 24 -4.62 -22.15 -2.58
N SER A 25 -3.89 -22.72 -1.64
CA SER A 25 -2.46 -23.00 -1.65
C SER A 25 -2.04 -23.81 -2.88
N SER A 26 -0.83 -23.53 -3.37
CA SER A 26 -0.15 -24.22 -4.45
C SER A 26 0.07 -25.70 -4.12
N GLY A 27 -0.78 -26.58 -4.65
CA GLY A 27 -0.56 -28.02 -4.70
C GLY A 27 0.25 -28.42 -5.93
N SER A 28 1.47 -28.92 -5.73
CA SER A 28 2.28 -29.54 -6.78
C SER A 28 1.63 -30.84 -7.25
N VAL A 29 1.14 -30.89 -8.48
CA VAL A 29 0.66 -32.14 -9.07
C VAL A 29 1.87 -32.97 -9.52
N LYS A 30 2.24 -33.99 -8.74
CA LYS A 30 3.16 -35.06 -9.16
C LYS A 30 2.36 -36.05 -10.01
N VAL A 31 2.54 -36.00 -11.34
CA VAL A 31 2.02 -37.05 -12.23
C VAL A 31 2.98 -38.24 -12.18
N LYS A 32 2.48 -39.37 -11.69
CA LYS A 32 3.17 -40.66 -11.66
C LYS A 32 2.79 -41.38 -12.97
N VAL A 33 3.75 -41.54 -13.88
CA VAL A 33 3.55 -42.30 -15.13
C VAL A 33 3.84 -43.77 -14.82
N SER A 34 2.81 -44.59 -14.79
CA SER A 34 2.93 -46.05 -14.72
C SER A 34 3.10 -46.59 -16.15
N SER A 35 4.17 -47.35 -16.34
CA SER A 35 4.48 -48.09 -17.57
C SER A 35 3.81 -49.46 -17.54
N GLU A 36 2.83 -49.68 -18.40
CA GLU A 36 2.32 -51.00 -18.77
C GLU A 36 2.53 -51.17 -20.28
N LEU A 37 3.04 -52.35 -20.65
CA LEU A 37 3.53 -52.71 -21.98
C LEU A 37 2.38 -52.90 -22.97
N GLY A 38 2.53 -52.38 -24.18
CA GLY A 38 1.63 -52.66 -25.29
C GLY A 38 2.28 -52.28 -26.63
N PHE A 39 2.70 -53.30 -27.38
CA PHE A 39 3.26 -53.19 -28.72
C PHE A 39 2.19 -52.69 -29.71
N LEU A 40 2.52 -51.71 -30.54
CA LEU A 40 2.23 -51.66 -31.98
C LEU A 40 2.96 -50.47 -32.62
N THR A 41 3.61 -50.76 -33.74
CA THR A 41 4.52 -49.88 -34.46
C THR A 41 3.73 -48.90 -35.34
N SER A 42 4.08 -47.62 -35.39
CA SER A 42 3.83 -46.84 -36.60
C SER A 42 4.90 -45.76 -36.79
N GLN A 43 5.63 -45.92 -37.89
CA GLN A 43 6.69 -45.04 -38.34
C GLN A 43 6.12 -43.75 -38.95
N PHE A 44 5.97 -42.70 -38.14
CA PHE A 44 6.15 -41.34 -38.64
C PHE A 44 6.96 -40.55 -37.63
N ARG A 45 8.29 -40.62 -37.81
CA ARG A 45 9.16 -39.52 -37.41
C ARG A 45 8.73 -38.31 -38.22
N GLY A 46 8.20 -37.30 -37.54
CA GLY A 46 7.79 -36.10 -38.23
C GLY A 46 7.28 -35.05 -37.27
N ILE A 47 8.15 -34.08 -37.01
CA ILE A 47 7.81 -32.74 -36.53
C ILE A 47 7.43 -32.67 -35.05
N ASN A 48 8.41 -32.30 -34.21
CA ASN A 48 8.11 -31.44 -33.06
C ASN A 48 8.97 -30.20 -33.17
N LEU A 49 8.27 -29.07 -33.33
CA LEU A 49 8.80 -27.73 -33.56
C LEU A 49 9.86 -27.38 -32.53
N SER A 50 11.09 -27.15 -32.99
CA SER A 50 12.11 -26.46 -32.20
C SER A 50 11.67 -25.01 -32.03
N ILE A 51 10.94 -24.71 -30.96
CA ILE A 51 10.85 -23.34 -30.44
C ILE A 51 12.18 -23.08 -29.72
N ASP A 52 13.19 -22.79 -30.53
CA ASP A 52 14.26 -21.93 -30.08
C ASP A 52 13.73 -20.50 -30.00
N GLN A 53 14.31 -19.75 -29.06
CA GLN A 53 14.05 -18.34 -28.76
C GLN A 53 12.84 -18.12 -27.86
N PHE A 54 13.09 -18.01 -26.56
CA PHE A 54 13.04 -16.70 -25.92
C PHE A 54 13.95 -16.75 -24.70
N GLY A 55 15.23 -16.45 -24.93
CA GLY A 55 16.13 -16.07 -23.86
C GLY A 55 15.55 -14.85 -23.16
N PHE A 56 14.93 -15.09 -22.00
CA PHE A 56 14.60 -14.05 -21.04
C PHE A 56 15.92 -13.42 -20.61
N ARG A 57 16.36 -12.39 -21.34
CA ARG A 57 17.38 -11.46 -20.85
C ARG A 57 16.81 -10.93 -19.54
N LYS A 58 17.34 -11.42 -18.41
CA LYS A 58 17.21 -10.74 -17.13
C LYS A 58 17.94 -9.41 -17.28
N SER A 59 17.30 -8.40 -17.86
CA SER A 59 17.70 -7.02 -17.64
C SER A 59 17.32 -6.70 -16.20
N ALA A 60 18.21 -7.07 -15.28
CA ALA A 60 18.21 -6.54 -13.93
C ALA A 60 18.64 -5.07 -14.02
N THR A 61 17.72 -4.19 -14.42
CA THR A 61 17.81 -2.81 -13.97
C THR A 61 17.47 -2.84 -12.48
N PRO A 62 18.33 -2.35 -11.58
CA PRO A 62 17.89 -2.14 -10.22
C PRO A 62 16.74 -1.14 -10.30
N ILE A 63 15.56 -1.55 -9.83
CA ILE A 63 14.50 -0.63 -9.49
C ILE A 63 15.11 0.29 -8.44
N SER A 64 15.68 1.42 -8.89
CA SER A 64 16.04 2.52 -8.02
C SER A 64 14.74 2.88 -7.34
N SER A 65 14.62 2.49 -6.07
CA SER A 65 13.51 2.82 -5.22
C SER A 65 13.51 4.33 -5.05
N ALA A 66 12.94 5.04 -6.03
CA ALA A 66 12.69 6.45 -5.90
C ALA A 66 11.86 6.62 -4.63
N PRO A 67 12.35 7.32 -3.59
CA PRO A 67 11.55 7.52 -2.41
C PRO A 67 10.38 8.41 -2.83
N LEU A 68 9.21 7.80 -3.00
CA LEU A 68 7.97 8.53 -3.22
C LEU A 68 7.77 9.44 -2.01
N ARG A 69 7.82 10.74 -2.30
CA ARG A 69 7.64 11.81 -1.32
C ARG A 69 6.30 11.61 -0.60
N PRO A 70 6.25 11.70 0.74
CA PRO A 70 4.99 11.61 1.48
C PRO A 70 4.22 12.95 1.39
N ILE A 71 3.92 13.43 0.18
CA ILE A 71 3.12 14.65 -0.02
C ILE A 71 1.63 14.33 0.23
N ALA A 72 1.17 13.12 -0.07
CA ALA A 72 -0.22 12.71 0.14
C ALA A 72 -0.58 12.35 1.60
N ARG A 73 0.38 12.07 2.49
CA ARG A 73 0.12 11.58 3.86
C ARG A 73 0.36 12.68 4.90
N ARG A 74 -0.54 12.87 5.88
CA ARG A 74 -0.37 13.80 7.04
C ARG A 74 0.73 13.31 8.01
N VAL A 75 1.96 13.26 7.52
CA VAL A 75 3.18 12.87 8.22
C VAL A 75 4.25 13.92 7.99
N CYS A 76 5.02 14.25 9.02
CA CYS A 76 6.18 15.13 8.85
C CYS A 76 7.35 14.34 8.27
N PRO A 77 7.97 14.76 7.15
CA PRO A 77 9.04 13.99 6.51
C PRO A 77 10.31 13.93 7.38
N PHE A 78 10.65 15.03 8.07
CA PHE A 78 11.89 15.10 8.89
C PHE A 78 11.81 14.35 10.22
N THR A 79 10.65 14.37 10.88
CA THR A 79 10.49 13.79 12.23
C THR A 79 9.65 12.51 12.24
N GLY A 80 9.05 12.13 11.10
CA GLY A 80 8.20 10.96 11.00
C GLY A 80 6.89 11.04 11.79
N LYS A 81 6.55 12.18 12.40
CA LYS A 81 5.36 12.33 13.25
C LYS A 81 4.08 12.06 12.47
N LYS A 82 3.22 11.21 13.03
CA LYS A 82 1.94 10.77 12.46
C LYS A 82 0.76 11.18 13.35
N ALA A 83 -0.44 11.11 12.81
CA ALA A 83 -1.65 11.33 13.60
C ALA A 83 -1.80 10.26 14.70
N ASN A 84 -2.28 10.68 15.87
CA ASN A 84 -2.55 9.79 16.99
C ASN A 84 -4.04 9.39 17.02
N LYS A 85 -4.33 8.12 17.29
CA LYS A 85 -5.70 7.61 17.46
C LYS A 85 -6.08 7.72 18.94
N ALA A 86 -6.97 8.65 19.27
CA ALA A 86 -7.43 8.91 20.62
C ALA A 86 -8.96 8.73 20.75
N ASN A 87 -9.47 8.79 21.97
CA ASN A 87 -10.91 8.90 22.23
C ASN A 87 -11.23 10.34 22.67
N LYS A 88 -12.35 10.88 22.22
CA LYS A 88 -13.03 12.01 22.87
C LYS A 88 -13.95 11.41 23.93
N VAL A 89 -13.80 11.82 25.18
CA VAL A 89 -14.59 11.31 26.33
C VAL A 89 -15.60 12.39 26.72
N SER A 90 -16.88 12.03 26.83
CA SER A 90 -17.92 12.93 27.35
C SER A 90 -17.90 12.98 28.87
N PHE A 91 -18.67 13.91 29.46
CA PHE A 91 -18.91 13.94 30.91
C PHE A 91 -19.50 12.61 31.43
N SER A 92 -20.41 12.01 30.65
CA SER A 92 -20.98 10.68 30.92
C SER A 92 -20.04 9.49 30.60
N ASN A 93 -18.75 9.76 30.34
CA ASN A 93 -17.73 8.77 30.00
C ASN A 93 -18.00 7.95 28.71
N HIS A 94 -18.86 8.46 27.82
CA HIS A 94 -19.02 7.89 26.48
C HIS A 94 -17.79 8.20 25.63
N LYS A 95 -17.23 7.17 24.99
CA LYS A 95 -15.95 7.24 24.26
C LYS A 95 -16.16 7.20 22.75
N THR A 96 -15.91 8.31 22.08
CA THR A 96 -15.95 8.39 20.60
C THR A 96 -14.54 8.40 20.02
N LYS A 97 -14.27 7.62 18.97
CA LYS A 97 -12.95 7.62 18.30
C LYS A 97 -12.69 8.95 17.61
N LYS A 98 -11.50 9.53 17.79
CA LYS A 98 -11.04 10.75 17.13
C LYS A 98 -9.55 10.65 16.77
N LEU A 99 -9.18 11.17 15.60
CA LEU A 99 -7.78 11.34 15.22
C LEU A 99 -7.27 12.72 15.67
N GLN A 100 -6.14 12.74 16.36
CA GLN A 100 -5.39 13.95 16.67
C GLN A 100 -4.31 14.14 15.59
N PHE A 101 -4.46 15.15 14.76
CA PHE A 101 -3.54 15.41 13.66
C PHE A 101 -2.28 16.14 14.11
N VAL A 102 -1.20 15.94 13.36
CA VAL A 102 0.04 16.72 13.52
C VAL A 102 -0.18 18.14 13.02
N ASN A 103 0.33 19.13 13.74
CA ASN A 103 0.35 20.53 13.30
C ASN A 103 1.38 20.70 12.17
N LEU A 104 0.96 20.37 10.94
CA LEU A 104 1.75 20.49 9.71
C LEU A 104 1.46 21.83 9.04
N GLN A 105 2.51 22.52 8.62
CA GLN A 105 2.45 23.84 8.01
C GLN A 105 3.33 23.87 6.76
N TYR A 106 2.86 24.55 5.71
CA TYR A 106 3.70 24.86 4.55
C TYR A 106 4.54 26.09 4.87
N LYS A 107 5.86 25.93 4.90
CA LYS A 107 6.80 27.00 5.22
C LYS A 107 7.99 26.98 4.26
N LYS A 108 8.49 28.17 3.96
CA LYS A 108 9.76 28.36 3.25
C LYS A 108 10.87 28.41 4.29
N VAL A 109 11.85 27.52 4.17
CA VAL A 109 13.04 27.52 5.02
C VAL A 109 14.24 27.92 4.16
N TRP A 110 15.09 28.79 4.69
CA TRP A 110 16.34 29.15 4.03
C TRP A 110 17.34 27.99 4.12
N TRP A 111 17.98 27.66 2.99
CA TRP A 111 19.02 26.65 2.94
C TRP A 111 20.34 27.31 2.55
N GLU A 112 21.29 27.31 3.48
CA GLU A 112 22.58 28.00 3.34
C GLU A 112 23.44 27.37 2.23
N ALA A 113 23.59 26.05 2.22
CA ALA A 113 24.44 25.39 1.22
C ALA A 113 23.92 25.53 -0.23
N GLY A 114 22.61 25.74 -0.40
CA GLY A 114 22.00 25.95 -1.72
C GLY A 114 21.62 27.40 -2.03
N ASN A 115 21.91 28.35 -1.12
CA ASN A 115 21.55 29.77 -1.21
C ASN A 115 20.12 30.02 -1.72
N ARG A 116 19.14 29.25 -1.24
CA ARG A 116 17.76 29.33 -1.72
C ARG A 116 16.75 28.98 -0.64
N TYR A 117 15.50 29.38 -0.86
CA TYR A 117 14.37 28.91 -0.06
C TYR A 117 13.84 27.58 -0.56
N VAL A 118 13.60 26.64 0.37
CA VAL A 118 12.95 25.35 0.09
C VAL A 118 11.54 25.37 0.68
N LYS A 119 10.53 25.02 -0.12
CA LYS A 119 9.13 24.94 0.31
C LYS A 119 8.88 23.56 0.92
N LEU A 120 8.73 23.50 2.23
CA LEU A 120 8.59 22.24 2.96
C LEU A 120 7.26 22.19 3.72
N ARG A 121 6.69 20.99 3.85
CA ARG A 121 5.58 20.72 4.76
C ARG A 121 6.12 20.20 6.09
N LEU A 122 6.22 21.08 7.08
CA LEU A 122 6.93 20.85 8.33
C LEU A 122 5.97 20.76 9.51
N SER A 123 6.33 19.95 10.51
CA SER A 123 5.71 20.07 11.82
C SER A 123 6.35 21.20 12.61
N THR A 124 5.61 21.82 13.54
CA THR A 124 6.17 22.87 14.41
C THR A 124 7.36 22.39 15.26
N LYS A 125 7.38 21.10 15.63
CA LYS A 125 8.53 20.51 16.34
C LYS A 125 9.74 20.30 15.43
N ALA A 126 9.52 20.04 14.14
CA ALA A 126 10.60 19.98 13.16
C ALA A 126 11.23 21.37 12.96
N LEU A 127 10.43 22.44 12.89
CA LEU A 127 10.95 23.81 12.83
C LEU A 127 11.90 24.12 14.00
N LYS A 128 11.47 23.83 15.24
CA LYS A 128 12.34 23.98 16.43
C LYS A 128 13.63 23.16 16.36
N THR A 129 13.58 21.99 15.72
CA THR A 129 14.75 21.12 15.60
C THR A 129 15.71 21.63 14.53
N ILE A 130 15.17 22.22 13.44
CA ILE A 130 15.95 22.89 12.40
C ILE A 130 16.65 24.12 12.98
N GLU A 131 15.96 24.92 13.78
CA GLU A 131 16.55 26.09 14.47
C GLU A 131 17.69 25.67 15.41
N LYS A 132 17.56 24.54 16.11
CA LYS A 132 18.59 24.07 17.05
C LYS A 132 19.79 23.41 16.39
N ASN A 133 19.57 22.55 15.40
CA ASN A 133 20.62 21.67 14.85
C ASN A 133 21.06 22.06 13.43
N GLY A 134 20.39 23.02 12.79
CA GLY A 134 20.54 23.33 11.38
C GLY A 134 19.70 22.42 10.46
N LEU A 135 19.45 22.90 9.25
CA LEU A 135 18.62 22.20 8.26
C LEU A 135 19.30 20.93 7.73
N ASP A 136 20.59 21.01 7.42
CA ASP A 136 21.34 19.91 6.79
C ASP A 136 21.46 18.68 7.71
N ALA A 137 21.73 18.91 9.00
CA ALA A 137 21.81 17.83 9.98
C ALA A 137 20.49 17.07 10.12
N VAL A 138 19.36 17.80 10.09
CA VAL A 138 18.02 17.22 10.21
C VAL A 138 17.62 16.49 8.91
N ALA A 139 17.96 17.05 7.75
CA ALA A 139 17.72 16.42 6.46
C ALA A 139 18.52 15.11 6.30
N LYS A 140 19.80 15.12 6.71
CA LYS A 140 20.66 13.93 6.69
C LYS A 140 20.13 12.82 7.61
N LYS A 141 19.67 13.16 8.82
CA LYS A 141 19.04 12.20 9.75
C LYS A 141 17.77 11.56 9.17
N ALA A 142 16.99 12.34 8.41
CA ALA A 142 15.76 11.86 7.80
C ALA A 142 15.98 11.17 6.43
N GLY A 143 17.20 11.24 5.87
CA GLY A 143 17.51 10.69 4.54
C GLY A 143 16.83 11.43 3.39
N ILE A 144 16.65 12.75 3.51
CA ILE A 144 15.94 13.57 2.51
C ILE A 144 16.94 14.43 1.74
N ASP A 145 16.87 14.35 0.41
CA ASP A 145 17.69 15.19 -0.47
C ASP A 145 17.06 16.57 -0.69
N LEU A 146 17.65 17.60 -0.10
CA LEU A 146 17.17 18.99 -0.20
C LEU A 146 17.25 19.56 -1.63
N ARG A 147 18.03 18.98 -2.54
CA ARG A 147 18.14 19.42 -3.95
C ARG A 147 16.89 19.12 -4.77
N LYS A 148 16.15 18.07 -4.39
CA LYS A 148 14.95 17.64 -5.10
C LYS A 148 13.72 18.43 -4.65
N GLU A 149 13.76 19.01 -3.44
CA GLU A 149 12.68 19.79 -2.82
C GLU A 149 12.66 21.27 -3.27
#